data_AF-A0A917QS02-F1
#
_entry.id   AF-A0A917QS02-F1
#
_cell.length_a   1.000
_cell.length_b   1.000
_cell.length_c   1.000
_cell.angle_alpha   90.00
_cell.angle_beta   90.00
_cell.angle_gamma   90.00
#
_symmetry.space_group_name_H-M   'P 1'
#
loop_
_entity.id
_entity.type
_entity.pdbx_description
1 polymer ?
#
loop_
_entity_poly.entity_id
_entity_poly.type
_entity_poly.pdbx_seq_one_letter_code
_entity_poly.pdbx_strand_id
1 'polypeptide(L)'
;MTNKDVRTPASSHTDGDSASSGNGEAGKSIGWHKAYVEGSRPDLRVPVRQVHLTNGQSVTLYDTSGPYTDPTVDTDVRRGLAPLRENWIIARGDTEEYAGRPLRPEDDGIKHTSPRGGLRNLDAVFPGRPRQPRRGRSGTAVTQLAYARRGEITPEMEFVAVRENVEPEVVREEIAAGRAVLPANVNHPEIEPMIIGKRFLVKVNANIGNSAVTSSIEEEVEKMTWATHWGADTVMDLSTGRNIHTTREWVLRNSPVPIGTVPLYQALEKVDGRAEELTWEIYKDTVIEQAEQGVDYMTVHAGVRLPYVPLTANRKTGIVSRGGSIMAAWCLAHHKESFLYENFEELCEILAAYDVTYSLGDGLRPGSIADANDAAQFAELRTLGELNTIAKRFNVQTMIEGPGHVPMHKIKENIDLQQEICDEAPFYTLGPLTTDVAPAYDHITSGIGAAMIAWWGTAMLCYVTPKEHLGLPNRDDVKTGVITYKIAAHAADLAKGHPGAQEWDDALSDARFEFRWEDQFNLALDPDTAREFHDETLPAEPAKTAHFCSMCGPKFCSMKISQSITEQFGGTAAAGATAEEVAEGMLQKSKEFAASGNRVYLPLAD
;
A
#
# COMPACT_ATOMS: atom_id res chain seq x y z
N MET A 1 25.88 -26.57 16.02
CA MET A 1 25.56 -26.92 17.42
C MET A 1 24.20 -26.32 17.73
N THR A 2 23.23 -27.21 18.02
CA THR A 2 21.87 -27.03 18.62
C THR A 2 21.10 -25.73 18.37
N ASN A 3 20.02 -25.71 17.58
CA ASN A 3 18.61 -26.09 17.92
C ASN A 3 18.00 -25.34 19.13
N LYS A 4 17.89 -24.01 19.02
CA LYS A 4 16.92 -23.09 19.64
C LYS A 4 17.28 -21.69 19.11
N ASP A 5 16.33 -20.76 19.06
CA ASP A 5 16.51 -19.37 18.61
C ASP A 5 16.33 -19.11 17.11
N VAL A 6 15.10 -19.29 16.61
CA VAL A 6 14.43 -18.31 15.73
C VAL A 6 12.92 -18.40 16.01
N ARG A 7 12.49 -17.74 17.08
CA ARG A 7 11.12 -17.22 17.21
C ARG A 7 11.27 -15.70 17.09
N THR A 8 10.40 -15.05 16.33
CA THR A 8 10.17 -13.60 16.39
C THR A 8 10.03 -13.20 17.86
N PRO A 9 10.64 -12.10 18.34
CA PRO A 9 10.84 -11.88 19.78
C PRO A 9 9.51 -11.79 20.51
N ALA A 10 9.12 -12.89 21.15
CA ALA A 10 8.27 -12.84 22.32
C ALA A 10 9.11 -12.23 23.45
N SER A 11 8.54 -11.27 24.15
CA SER A 11 9.07 -10.69 25.39
C SER A 11 9.78 -11.74 26.24
N SER A 12 11.05 -11.50 26.54
CA SER A 12 11.91 -12.43 27.25
C SER A 12 11.40 -12.71 28.68
N HIS A 13 11.00 -13.94 28.96
CA HIS A 13 10.95 -14.48 30.32
C HIS A 13 11.73 -15.80 30.38
N THR A 14 12.80 -15.80 31.17
CA THR A 14 13.55 -16.99 31.59
C THR A 14 13.06 -17.40 32.98
N ASP A 15 12.55 -18.62 33.10
CA ASP A 15 12.18 -19.23 34.37
C ASP A 15 13.40 -19.52 35.26
N GLY A 16 13.32 -19.04 36.50
CA GLY A 16 14.19 -19.41 37.60
C GLY A 16 13.39 -19.31 38.91
N ASP A 17 13.07 -20.47 39.49
CA ASP A 17 12.35 -20.63 40.75
C ASP A 17 12.97 -19.80 41.88
N SER A 18 12.23 -18.81 42.40
CA SER A 18 12.14 -18.54 43.84
C SER A 18 10.91 -17.67 44.15
N ALA A 19 10.11 -18.13 45.10
CA ALA A 19 8.87 -17.50 45.52
C ALA A 19 9.12 -16.08 46.10
N SER A 20 8.52 -15.06 45.49
CA SER A 20 8.13 -13.83 46.19
C SER A 20 6.97 -13.14 45.47
N SER A 21 5.98 -12.75 46.24
CA SER A 21 4.76 -12.03 45.85
C SER A 21 5.07 -10.62 45.34
N GLY A 22 4.67 -10.31 44.11
CA GLY A 22 4.69 -8.96 43.56
C GLY A 22 3.80 -8.86 42.32
N ASN A 23 2.81 -7.95 42.36
CA ASN A 23 1.97 -7.58 41.22
C ASN A 23 2.84 -7.24 39.99
N GLY A 24 2.84 -8.11 38.99
CA GLY A 24 3.42 -7.82 37.67
C GLY A 24 2.33 -7.28 36.74
N GLU A 25 2.54 -6.07 36.23
CA GLU A 25 1.78 -5.50 35.11
C GLU A 25 1.86 -6.44 33.90
N ALA A 26 0.73 -7.03 33.54
CA ALA A 26 0.54 -7.62 32.22
C ALA A 26 0.74 -6.51 31.17
N GLY A 27 1.55 -6.79 30.15
CA GLY A 27 1.79 -5.86 29.04
C GLY A 27 0.46 -5.29 28.53
N LYS A 28 0.34 -3.96 28.55
CA LYS A 28 -0.87 -3.24 28.15
C LYS A 28 -1.30 -3.72 26.77
N SER A 29 -2.42 -4.44 26.70
CA SER A 29 -2.99 -4.88 25.43
C SER A 29 -3.34 -3.66 24.61
N ILE A 30 -2.81 -3.58 23.39
CA ILE A 30 -3.29 -2.61 22.42
C ILE A 30 -4.81 -2.80 22.31
N GLY A 31 -5.58 -1.71 22.34
CA GLY A 31 -7.05 -1.78 22.40
C GLY A 31 -7.72 -2.28 21.12
N TRP A 32 -7.04 -3.10 20.32
CA TRP A 32 -7.59 -3.73 19.12
C TRP A 32 -7.11 -5.18 18.99
N HIS A 33 -7.81 -5.96 18.17
CA HIS A 33 -7.40 -7.30 17.78
C HIS A 33 -7.74 -7.60 16.31
N LYS A 34 -7.04 -8.57 15.72
CA LYS A 34 -7.45 -9.14 14.43
C LYS A 34 -8.80 -9.83 14.59
N ALA A 35 -9.74 -9.48 13.71
CA ALA A 35 -11.01 -10.15 13.55
C ALA A 35 -11.24 -10.50 12.07
N TYR A 36 -12.31 -11.24 11.80
CA TYR A 36 -12.66 -11.65 10.44
C TYR A 36 -14.14 -11.50 10.19
N VAL A 37 -14.50 -11.01 9.01
CA VAL A 37 -15.87 -11.04 8.49
C VAL A 37 -16.00 -12.27 7.59
N GLU A 38 -16.94 -13.15 7.89
CA GLU A 38 -17.18 -14.36 7.10
C GLU A 38 -18.04 -14.03 5.87
N GLY A 39 -17.64 -14.53 4.70
CA GLY A 39 -18.42 -14.43 3.46
C GLY A 39 -19.48 -15.54 3.34
N SER A 40 -19.89 -15.83 2.11
CA SER A 40 -20.88 -16.88 1.80
C SER A 40 -20.39 -18.30 2.08
N ARG A 41 -19.09 -18.47 2.32
CA ARG A 41 -18.42 -19.75 2.53
C ARG A 41 -17.45 -19.71 3.73
N PRO A 42 -17.29 -20.82 4.48
CA PRO A 42 -16.50 -20.83 5.71
C PRO A 42 -15.00 -20.54 5.52
N ASP A 43 -14.47 -20.78 4.33
CA ASP A 43 -13.07 -20.52 3.97
C ASP A 43 -12.83 -19.07 3.48
N LEU A 44 -13.89 -18.27 3.30
CA LEU A 44 -13.80 -16.85 2.97
C LEU A 44 -13.91 -16.04 4.27
N ARG A 45 -12.75 -15.79 4.89
CA ARG A 45 -12.62 -15.00 6.11
C ARG A 45 -11.85 -13.73 5.80
N VAL A 46 -12.54 -12.60 5.72
CA VAL A 46 -11.97 -11.30 5.36
C VAL A 46 -11.40 -10.62 6.60
N PRO A 47 -10.09 -10.31 6.64
CA PRO A 47 -9.44 -9.76 7.82
C PRO A 47 -9.83 -8.30 8.04
N VAL A 48 -10.07 -7.97 9.31
CA VAL A 48 -10.31 -6.61 9.77
C VAL A 48 -9.60 -6.38 11.10
N ARG A 49 -9.32 -5.13 11.42
CA ARG A 49 -8.87 -4.71 12.74
C ARG A 49 -10.07 -4.21 13.53
N GLN A 50 -10.40 -4.88 14.63
CA GLN A 50 -11.47 -4.46 15.52
C GLN A 50 -10.89 -3.69 16.71
N VAL A 51 -11.11 -2.37 16.74
CA VAL A 51 -10.72 -1.46 17.82
C VAL A 51 -11.85 -1.40 18.85
N HIS A 52 -11.55 -1.74 20.10
CA HIS A 52 -12.48 -1.72 21.22
C HIS A 52 -12.41 -0.38 21.93
N LEU A 53 -13.56 0.26 22.11
CA LEU A 53 -13.66 1.55 22.78
C LEU A 53 -14.10 1.37 24.24
N THR A 54 -13.61 2.23 25.13
CA THR A 54 -13.98 2.21 26.56
C THR A 54 -15.45 2.48 26.83
N ASN A 55 -16.20 3.01 25.84
CA ASN A 55 -17.65 3.21 25.91
C ASN A 55 -18.47 1.95 25.56
N GLY A 56 -17.80 0.81 25.30
CA GLY A 56 -18.44 -0.47 24.96
C GLY A 56 -18.79 -0.62 23.47
N GLN A 57 -18.50 0.38 22.63
CA GLN A 57 -18.60 0.28 21.18
C GLN A 57 -17.30 -0.27 20.57
N SER A 58 -17.30 -0.53 19.27
CA SER A 58 -16.11 -0.94 18.55
C SER A 58 -16.10 -0.36 17.14
N VAL A 59 -14.90 -0.08 16.63
CA VAL A 59 -14.69 0.41 15.25
C VAL A 59 -13.96 -0.67 14.46
N THR A 60 -14.49 -0.99 13.28
CA THR A 60 -13.91 -1.98 12.38
C THR A 60 -13.12 -1.23 11.30
N LEU A 61 -11.83 -1.54 11.19
CA LEU A 61 -10.91 -0.88 10.27
C LEU A 61 -10.33 -1.89 9.29
N TYR A 62 -10.01 -1.42 8.09
CA TYR A 62 -9.28 -2.18 7.08
C TYR A 62 -7.92 -2.62 7.62
N ASP A 63 -7.51 -3.85 7.33
CA ASP A 63 -6.27 -4.42 7.85
C ASP A 63 -5.53 -5.22 6.78
N THR A 64 -4.28 -4.84 6.52
CA THR A 64 -3.37 -5.43 5.53
C THR A 64 -2.26 -6.28 6.15
N SER A 65 -2.18 -6.32 7.48
CA SER A 65 -1.07 -6.94 8.21
C SER A 65 -1.03 -8.47 8.10
N GLY A 66 -2.07 -9.08 7.51
CA GLY A 66 -2.19 -10.52 7.32
C GLY A 66 -2.16 -11.32 8.63
N PRO A 67 -1.77 -12.60 8.56
CA PRO A 67 -1.74 -13.48 9.73
C PRO A 67 -0.72 -13.08 10.80
N TYR A 68 0.21 -12.16 10.52
CA TYR A 68 1.27 -11.76 11.46
C TYR A 68 0.77 -11.06 12.73
N THR A 69 -0.43 -10.48 12.67
CA THR A 69 -1.07 -9.83 13.83
C THR A 69 -2.23 -10.65 14.39
N ASP A 70 -2.44 -11.87 13.90
CA ASP A 70 -3.39 -12.81 14.47
C ASP A 70 -2.69 -13.70 15.52
N PRO A 71 -2.97 -13.52 16.83
CA PRO A 71 -2.32 -14.30 17.87
C PRO A 71 -2.70 -15.78 17.84
N THR A 72 -3.72 -16.16 17.06
CA THR A 72 -4.16 -17.56 16.91
C THR A 72 -3.43 -18.29 15.78
N VAL A 73 -2.66 -17.58 14.95
CA VAL A 73 -1.90 -18.16 13.84
C VAL A 73 -0.41 -18.20 14.20
N ASP A 74 0.16 -19.40 14.22
CA ASP A 74 1.61 -19.58 14.34
C ASP A 74 2.30 -19.28 13.01
N THR A 75 2.95 -18.13 12.88
CA THR A 75 3.68 -17.73 11.67
C THR A 75 5.16 -18.12 11.75
N ASP A 76 5.67 -18.80 10.71
CA ASP A 76 7.10 -19.11 10.54
C ASP A 76 7.52 -18.76 9.12
N VAL A 77 8.43 -17.79 8.98
CA VAL A 77 8.88 -17.29 7.68
C VAL A 77 9.56 -18.35 6.82
N ARG A 78 10.09 -19.42 7.42
CA ARG A 78 10.69 -20.56 6.70
C ARG A 78 9.64 -21.51 6.13
N ARG A 79 8.45 -21.53 6.72
CA ARG A 79 7.31 -22.34 6.22
C ARG A 79 6.51 -21.58 5.16
N GLY A 80 6.48 -20.25 5.26
CA GLY A 80 5.58 -19.39 4.50
C GLY A 80 4.18 -19.33 5.11
N LEU A 81 3.36 -18.43 4.56
CA LEU A 81 1.95 -18.29 4.94
C LEU A 81 1.11 -19.46 4.41
N ALA A 82 -0.07 -19.64 5.02
CA ALA A 82 -1.03 -20.62 4.52
C ALA A 82 -1.56 -20.18 3.15
N PRO A 83 -1.67 -21.10 2.16
CA PRO A 83 -2.10 -20.75 0.82
C PRO A 83 -3.63 -20.61 0.75
N LEU A 84 -4.17 -19.54 1.33
CA LEU A 84 -5.58 -19.23 1.51
C LEU A 84 -6.44 -19.51 0.26
N ARG A 85 -5.97 -19.10 -0.92
CA ARG A 85 -6.72 -19.20 -2.18
C ARG A 85 -6.55 -20.51 -2.93
N GLU A 86 -5.69 -21.43 -2.47
CA GLU A 86 -5.33 -22.64 -3.21
C GLU A 86 -6.55 -23.48 -3.62
N ASN A 87 -7.48 -23.69 -2.69
CA ASN A 87 -8.70 -24.43 -2.97
C ASN A 87 -9.63 -23.70 -3.95
N TRP A 88 -9.64 -22.37 -3.93
CA TRP A 88 -10.45 -21.56 -4.85
C TRP A 88 -9.94 -21.71 -6.28
N ILE A 89 -8.62 -21.63 -6.45
CA ILE A 89 -7.94 -21.79 -7.74
C ILE A 89 -8.15 -23.21 -8.30
N ILE A 90 -8.03 -24.25 -7.45
CA ILE A 90 -8.25 -25.64 -7.86
C ILE A 90 -9.70 -25.89 -8.24
N ALA A 91 -10.66 -25.39 -7.46
CA ALA A 91 -12.09 -25.65 -7.65
C ALA A 91 -12.65 -25.07 -8.95
N ARG A 92 -12.04 -24.01 -9.51
CA ARG A 92 -12.42 -23.46 -10.82
C ARG A 92 -12.20 -24.44 -11.98
N GLY A 93 -11.23 -25.36 -11.85
CA GLY A 93 -11.01 -26.44 -12.83
C GLY A 93 -10.41 -26.00 -14.18
N ASP A 94 -9.96 -24.75 -14.29
CA ASP A 94 -9.43 -24.12 -15.50
C ASP A 94 -7.90 -23.96 -15.51
N THR A 95 -7.23 -24.30 -14.40
CA THR A 95 -5.76 -24.33 -14.31
C THR A 95 -5.21 -25.77 -14.29
N GLU A 96 -3.94 -25.92 -14.68
CA GLU A 96 -3.17 -27.16 -14.59
C GLU A 96 -1.79 -26.91 -13.98
N GLU A 97 -1.30 -27.87 -13.18
CA GLU A 97 0.10 -27.90 -12.76
C GLU A 97 0.97 -28.40 -13.92
N TYR A 98 2.18 -27.86 -14.02
CA TYR A 98 3.16 -28.29 -15.01
C TYR A 98 4.59 -28.18 -14.45
N ALA A 99 5.57 -28.67 -15.21
CA ALA A 99 6.95 -28.77 -14.72
C ALA A 99 7.62 -27.43 -14.38
N GLY A 100 7.16 -26.32 -14.97
CA GLY A 100 7.79 -25.01 -14.83
C GLY A 100 9.13 -24.90 -15.56
N ARG A 101 9.69 -23.70 -15.50
CA ARG A 101 11.03 -23.37 -15.97
C ARG A 101 12.07 -23.80 -14.93
N PRO A 102 13.19 -24.43 -15.32
CA PRO A 102 14.27 -24.73 -14.38
C PRO A 102 14.98 -23.44 -13.94
N LEU A 103 15.32 -23.36 -12.64
CA LEU A 103 16.15 -22.27 -12.10
C LEU A 103 17.55 -22.30 -12.74
N ARG A 104 18.08 -21.12 -13.07
CA ARG A 104 19.40 -20.95 -13.66
C ARG A 104 20.25 -19.98 -12.80
N PRO A 105 21.59 -20.12 -12.76
CA PRO A 105 22.46 -19.26 -11.94
C PRO A 105 22.29 -17.76 -12.18
N GLU A 106 22.02 -17.35 -13.43
CA GLU A 106 21.79 -15.96 -13.82
C GLU A 106 20.53 -15.34 -13.20
N ASP A 107 19.58 -16.15 -12.73
CA ASP A 107 18.35 -15.66 -12.07
C ASP A 107 18.66 -14.96 -10.73
N ASP A 108 19.77 -15.37 -10.11
CA ASP A 108 20.33 -14.77 -8.89
C ASP A 108 21.61 -13.94 -9.16
N GLY A 109 21.87 -13.57 -10.41
CA GLY A 109 23.03 -12.75 -10.79
C GLY A 109 24.38 -13.46 -10.55
N ILE A 110 24.39 -14.80 -10.54
CA ILE A 110 25.60 -15.60 -10.32
C ILE A 110 26.30 -15.87 -11.67
N LYS A 111 27.52 -15.34 -11.82
CA LYS A 111 28.35 -15.57 -13.02
C LYS A 111 28.96 -16.98 -13.04
N HIS A 112 29.12 -17.57 -14.23
CA HIS A 112 29.85 -18.83 -14.42
C HIS A 112 31.31 -18.83 -13.89
N THR A 113 31.90 -17.65 -13.69
CA THR A 113 33.32 -17.47 -13.30
C THR A 113 33.53 -16.99 -11.87
N SER A 114 32.47 -16.73 -11.09
CA SER A 114 32.63 -16.30 -9.70
C SER A 114 32.95 -17.50 -8.80
N PRO A 115 33.92 -17.41 -7.87
CA PRO A 115 34.05 -18.40 -6.81
C PRO A 115 32.70 -18.54 -6.08
N ARG A 116 32.34 -19.75 -5.66
CA ARG A 116 31.17 -20.06 -4.81
C ARG A 116 31.30 -19.38 -3.43
N GLY A 117 31.40 -18.05 -3.39
CA GLY A 117 31.27 -17.25 -2.19
C GLY A 117 29.83 -17.41 -1.75
N GLY A 118 29.63 -18.16 -0.66
CA GLY A 118 28.34 -18.68 -0.23
C GLY A 118 27.23 -17.64 -0.20
N LEU A 119 26.03 -18.11 -0.49
CA LEU A 119 24.80 -17.41 -0.19
C LEU A 119 24.85 -17.02 1.31
N ARG A 120 24.49 -15.79 1.66
CA ARG A 120 24.36 -15.38 3.08
C ARG A 120 22.86 -15.26 3.41
N ASN A 121 22.48 -15.68 4.61
CA ASN A 121 21.46 -16.72 4.90
C ASN A 121 20.14 -16.24 5.51
N LEU A 122 18.97 -16.81 5.15
CA LEU A 122 18.36 -18.02 5.79
C LEU A 122 18.61 -19.35 5.01
N ASP A 123 19.82 -19.43 4.46
CA ASP A 123 20.47 -20.49 3.68
C ASP A 123 19.79 -20.85 2.34
N ALA A 124 19.16 -19.80 1.79
CA ALA A 124 19.26 -19.34 0.41
C ALA A 124 18.54 -20.08 -0.71
N VAL A 125 17.88 -21.19 -0.41
CA VAL A 125 16.70 -21.62 -1.19
C VAL A 125 15.54 -21.64 -0.21
N PHE A 126 14.40 -21.09 -0.60
CA PHE A 126 13.22 -21.12 0.26
C PHE A 126 12.87 -22.58 0.61
N PRO A 127 12.88 -22.97 1.89
CA PRO A 127 12.80 -24.38 2.30
C PRO A 127 11.35 -24.88 2.41
N GLY A 128 10.37 -24.04 2.10
CA GLY A 128 8.96 -24.40 2.16
C GLY A 128 8.59 -25.50 1.16
N ARG A 129 7.30 -25.85 1.14
CA ARG A 129 6.79 -26.97 0.34
C ARG A 129 7.14 -26.75 -1.15
N PRO A 130 7.78 -27.73 -1.83
CA PRO A 130 7.96 -27.65 -3.28
C PRO A 130 6.60 -27.53 -3.97
N ARG A 131 6.45 -26.55 -4.85
CA ARG A 131 5.23 -26.29 -5.62
C ARG A 131 5.51 -26.50 -7.10
N GLN A 132 4.57 -27.11 -7.81
CA GLN A 132 4.55 -27.04 -9.27
C GLN A 132 3.79 -25.77 -9.65
N PRO A 133 4.33 -24.94 -10.57
CA PRO A 133 3.60 -23.79 -11.03
C PRO A 133 2.33 -24.24 -11.77
N ARG A 134 1.31 -23.39 -11.67
CA ARG A 134 0.02 -23.52 -12.34
C ARG A 134 -0.09 -22.49 -13.44
N ARG A 135 -0.82 -22.84 -14.49
CA ARG A 135 -1.22 -21.96 -15.58
C ARG A 135 -2.60 -22.33 -16.11
N GLY A 136 -3.22 -21.45 -16.88
CA GLY A 136 -4.49 -21.71 -17.57
C GLY A 136 -4.40 -22.88 -18.56
N ARG A 137 -5.46 -23.70 -18.61
CA ARG A 137 -5.57 -24.85 -19.51
C ARG A 137 -5.80 -24.39 -20.95
N SER A 138 -5.12 -25.04 -21.89
CA SER A 138 -5.34 -24.87 -23.33
C SER A 138 -5.31 -23.41 -23.83
N GLY A 139 -4.52 -22.55 -23.18
CA GLY A 139 -4.43 -21.12 -23.54
C GLY A 139 -5.62 -20.27 -23.12
N THR A 140 -6.50 -20.79 -22.24
CA THR A 140 -7.62 -20.02 -21.69
C THR A 140 -7.10 -18.96 -20.72
N ALA A 141 -7.57 -17.71 -20.88
CA ALA A 141 -7.29 -16.65 -19.92
C ALA A 141 -7.99 -16.94 -18.58
N VAL A 142 -7.20 -17.08 -17.52
CA VAL A 142 -7.67 -17.39 -16.15
C VAL A 142 -7.72 -16.16 -15.26
N THR A 143 -7.95 -14.98 -15.87
CA THR A 143 -7.86 -13.69 -15.19
C THR A 143 -9.17 -13.24 -14.56
N GLN A 144 -9.10 -12.40 -13.51
CA GLN A 144 -10.32 -11.78 -12.96
C GLN A 144 -11.13 -11.01 -14.02
N LEU A 145 -10.46 -10.35 -14.97
CA LEU A 145 -11.12 -9.70 -16.11
C LEU A 145 -11.87 -10.69 -17.00
N ALA A 146 -11.29 -11.85 -17.27
CA ALA A 146 -11.94 -12.90 -18.06
C ALA A 146 -13.17 -13.46 -17.36
N TYR A 147 -13.09 -13.78 -16.05
CA TYR A 147 -14.24 -14.23 -15.26
C TYR A 147 -15.35 -13.15 -15.23
N ALA A 148 -14.98 -11.89 -14.94
CA ALA A 148 -15.92 -10.79 -14.82
C ALA A 148 -16.72 -10.57 -16.11
N ARG A 149 -16.05 -10.64 -17.27
CA ARG A 149 -16.69 -10.48 -18.59
C ARG A 149 -17.59 -11.65 -18.99
N ARG A 150 -17.39 -12.83 -18.42
CA ARG A 150 -18.31 -13.97 -18.56
C ARG A 150 -19.51 -13.88 -17.60
N GLY A 151 -19.57 -12.85 -16.75
CA GLY A 151 -20.62 -12.70 -15.74
C GLY A 151 -20.40 -13.58 -14.51
N GLU A 152 -19.17 -14.04 -14.28
CA GLU A 152 -18.82 -14.92 -13.17
C GLU A 152 -18.28 -14.10 -11.98
N ILE A 153 -18.77 -14.40 -10.78
CA ILE A 153 -18.25 -13.85 -9.52
C ILE A 153 -17.33 -14.91 -8.90
N THR A 154 -16.04 -14.60 -8.79
CA THR A 154 -15.05 -15.48 -8.17
C THR A 154 -15.04 -15.32 -6.65
N PRO A 155 -14.50 -16.30 -5.89
CA PRO A 155 -14.26 -16.12 -4.46
C PRO A 155 -13.40 -14.89 -4.14
N GLU A 156 -12.44 -14.54 -5.00
CA GLU A 156 -11.65 -13.32 -4.87
C GLU A 156 -12.51 -12.05 -5.01
N MET A 157 -13.45 -12.01 -5.96
CA MET A 157 -14.37 -10.87 -6.11
C MET A 157 -15.29 -10.71 -4.89
N GLU A 158 -15.79 -11.81 -4.34
CA GLU A 158 -16.58 -11.77 -3.12
C GLU A 158 -15.74 -11.32 -1.92
N PHE A 159 -14.51 -11.81 -1.80
CA PHE A 159 -13.60 -11.42 -0.72
C PHE A 159 -13.37 -9.92 -0.69
N VAL A 160 -13.06 -9.31 -1.83
CA VAL A 160 -12.83 -7.85 -1.89
C VAL A 160 -14.12 -7.06 -1.74
N ALA A 161 -15.27 -7.62 -2.13
CA ALA A 161 -16.56 -6.97 -1.93
C ALA A 161 -16.90 -6.84 -0.43
N VAL A 162 -16.71 -7.90 0.35
CA VAL A 162 -16.84 -7.86 1.80
C VAL A 162 -15.82 -6.92 2.43
N ARG A 163 -14.57 -6.92 1.93
CA ARG A 163 -13.48 -6.07 2.43
C ARG A 163 -13.73 -4.57 2.21
N GLU A 164 -14.39 -4.22 1.11
CA GLU A 164 -14.76 -2.85 0.74
C GLU A 164 -16.18 -2.48 1.16
N ASN A 165 -16.92 -3.39 1.80
CA ASN A 165 -18.32 -3.24 2.20
C ASN A 165 -19.24 -2.85 1.02
N VAL A 166 -19.14 -3.57 -0.09
CA VAL A 166 -19.97 -3.42 -1.29
C VAL A 166 -20.52 -4.76 -1.76
N GLU A 167 -21.49 -4.73 -2.68
CA GLU A 167 -22.00 -5.95 -3.32
C GLU A 167 -20.96 -6.57 -4.26
N PRO A 168 -20.82 -7.92 -4.30
CA PRO A 168 -19.91 -8.60 -5.23
C PRO A 168 -20.13 -8.27 -6.71
N GLU A 169 -21.37 -7.95 -7.09
CA GLU A 169 -21.69 -7.54 -8.45
C GLU A 169 -21.05 -6.20 -8.83
N VAL A 170 -20.93 -5.25 -7.88
CA VAL A 170 -20.23 -3.98 -8.11
C VAL A 170 -18.77 -4.24 -8.45
N VAL A 171 -18.12 -5.15 -7.72
CA VAL A 171 -16.74 -5.58 -7.98
C VAL A 171 -16.61 -6.17 -9.38
N ARG A 172 -17.49 -7.13 -9.72
CA ARG A 172 -17.50 -7.77 -11.03
C ARG A 172 -17.68 -6.76 -12.16
N GLU A 173 -18.61 -5.81 -12.04
CA GLU A 173 -18.88 -4.78 -13.04
C GLU A 173 -17.69 -3.85 -13.26
N GLU A 174 -17.04 -3.37 -12.19
CA GLU A 174 -15.87 -2.49 -12.30
C GLU A 174 -14.67 -3.21 -12.93
N ILE A 175 -14.45 -4.50 -12.58
CA ILE A 175 -13.43 -5.33 -13.22
C ILE A 175 -13.77 -5.56 -14.69
N ALA A 176 -15.02 -5.92 -15.03
CA ALA A 176 -15.44 -6.19 -16.42
C ALA A 176 -15.27 -4.97 -17.34
N ALA A 177 -15.53 -3.77 -16.80
CA ALA A 177 -15.30 -2.49 -17.47
C ALA A 177 -13.80 -2.15 -17.61
N GLY A 178 -12.94 -2.78 -16.79
CA GLY A 178 -11.52 -2.47 -16.69
C GLY A 178 -11.25 -1.16 -15.95
N ARG A 179 -12.17 -0.74 -15.07
CA ARG A 179 -12.02 0.40 -14.14
C ARG A 179 -11.52 0.00 -12.76
N ALA A 180 -11.41 -1.30 -12.53
CA ALA A 180 -10.76 -1.89 -11.38
C ALA A 180 -9.93 -3.12 -11.78
N VAL A 181 -8.89 -3.40 -11.01
CA VAL A 181 -8.08 -4.63 -11.10
C VAL A 181 -8.00 -5.31 -9.74
N LEU A 182 -7.82 -6.62 -9.78
CA LEU A 182 -7.64 -7.49 -8.62
C LEU A 182 -6.40 -8.35 -8.90
N PRO A 183 -5.18 -7.85 -8.55
CA PRO A 183 -3.93 -8.55 -8.82
C PRO A 183 -3.85 -9.82 -7.98
N ALA A 184 -3.92 -10.98 -8.63
CA ALA A 184 -4.15 -12.24 -7.93
C ALA A 184 -3.66 -13.44 -8.72
N ASN A 185 -2.34 -13.49 -8.95
CA ASN A 185 -1.72 -14.56 -9.73
C ASN A 185 -2.10 -15.93 -9.14
N VAL A 186 -2.38 -16.90 -10.02
CA VAL A 186 -2.74 -18.27 -9.64
C VAL A 186 -1.65 -19.01 -8.86
N ASN A 187 -0.40 -18.52 -8.93
CA ASN A 187 0.75 -19.03 -8.18
C ASN A 187 1.04 -18.26 -6.89
N HIS A 188 0.17 -17.31 -6.51
CA HIS A 188 0.24 -16.61 -5.22
C HIS A 188 -1.01 -16.87 -4.37
N PRO A 189 -1.19 -18.11 -3.91
CA PRO A 189 -2.37 -18.45 -3.12
C PRO A 189 -2.33 -17.89 -1.70
N GLU A 190 -1.18 -17.38 -1.23
CA GLU A 190 -1.00 -16.82 0.10
C GLU A 190 -1.68 -15.43 0.30
N ILE A 191 -2.00 -14.70 -0.78
CA ILE A 191 -2.59 -13.37 -0.65
C ILE A 191 -4.01 -13.40 -0.07
N GLU A 192 -4.31 -12.40 0.73
CA GLU A 192 -5.65 -11.94 1.08
C GLU A 192 -6.09 -10.94 -0.01
N PRO A 193 -7.03 -11.30 -0.91
CA PRO A 193 -7.38 -10.47 -2.07
C PRO A 193 -7.72 -9.01 -1.72
N MET A 194 -7.35 -8.11 -2.63
CA MET A 194 -7.67 -6.68 -2.56
C MET A 194 -7.99 -6.15 -3.97
N ILE A 195 -8.69 -5.02 -4.05
CA ILE A 195 -9.11 -4.39 -5.30
C ILE A 195 -8.56 -2.97 -5.44
N ILE A 196 -8.12 -2.64 -6.65
CA ILE A 196 -7.58 -1.33 -7.02
C ILE A 196 -8.50 -0.73 -8.07
N GLY A 197 -9.20 0.35 -7.72
CA GLY A 197 -10.04 1.11 -8.64
C GLY A 197 -10.57 2.38 -8.00
N LYS A 198 -10.91 3.38 -8.82
CA LYS A 198 -11.34 4.72 -8.35
C LYS A 198 -12.58 4.69 -7.45
N ARG A 199 -13.45 3.69 -7.64
CA ARG A 199 -14.70 3.51 -6.89
C ARG A 199 -14.50 2.97 -5.48
N PHE A 200 -13.34 2.39 -5.18
CA PHE A 200 -13.00 1.73 -3.92
C PHE A 200 -12.14 2.64 -3.04
N LEU A 201 -11.76 2.16 -1.85
CA LEU A 201 -10.79 2.84 -0.98
C LEU A 201 -9.47 3.06 -1.73
N VAL A 202 -8.81 4.19 -1.51
CA VAL A 202 -7.51 4.47 -2.12
C VAL A 202 -6.45 3.53 -1.53
N LYS A 203 -5.70 2.84 -2.38
CA LYS A 203 -4.70 1.85 -1.97
C LYS A 203 -3.30 2.46 -1.93
N VAL A 204 -2.41 1.91 -1.09
CA VAL A 204 -1.02 2.35 -0.94
C VAL A 204 -0.07 1.20 -1.25
N ASN A 205 0.94 1.46 -2.07
CA ASN A 205 2.05 0.54 -2.31
C ASN A 205 3.29 0.96 -1.52
N ALA A 206 4.01 0.00 -0.95
CA ALA A 206 5.35 0.20 -0.42
C ALA A 206 6.42 -0.49 -1.29
N ASN A 207 7.48 0.22 -1.62
CA ASN A 207 8.63 -0.35 -2.33
C ASN A 207 9.66 -0.89 -1.34
N ILE A 208 10.04 -2.15 -1.51
CA ILE A 208 11.18 -2.80 -0.87
C ILE A 208 12.16 -3.25 -1.95
N GLY A 209 13.21 -3.97 -1.56
CA GLY A 209 14.16 -4.56 -2.47
C GLY A 209 15.60 -4.33 -2.02
N ASN A 210 16.42 -5.32 -2.33
CA ASN A 210 17.85 -5.26 -2.07
C ASN A 210 18.57 -4.42 -3.15
N SER A 211 19.81 -4.07 -2.88
CA SER A 211 20.68 -3.45 -3.89
C SER A 211 22.04 -4.13 -3.93
N ALA A 212 22.80 -3.85 -4.98
CA ALA A 212 24.20 -4.30 -5.09
C ALA A 212 25.09 -3.84 -3.92
N VAL A 213 24.66 -2.87 -3.12
CA VAL A 213 25.45 -2.23 -2.06
C VAL A 213 25.01 -2.68 -0.66
N THR A 214 23.73 -3.00 -0.44
CA THR A 214 23.17 -3.27 0.90
C THR A 214 21.93 -4.18 0.85
N SER A 215 21.60 -4.75 2.01
CA SER A 215 20.42 -5.57 2.36
C SER A 215 20.52 -7.08 2.14
N SER A 216 19.78 -7.84 2.94
CA SER A 216 19.71 -9.31 2.94
C SER A 216 18.27 -9.81 2.78
N ILE A 217 18.10 -11.10 2.52
CA ILE A 217 16.78 -11.73 2.38
C ILE A 217 15.90 -11.46 3.61
N GLU A 218 16.49 -11.54 4.80
CA GLU A 218 15.82 -11.36 6.09
C GLU A 218 15.29 -9.93 6.22
N GLU A 219 16.11 -8.95 5.85
CA GLU A 219 15.72 -7.54 5.89
C GLU A 219 14.60 -7.23 4.90
N GLU A 220 14.57 -7.88 3.73
CA GLU A 220 13.48 -7.70 2.76
C GLU A 220 12.16 -8.29 3.28
N VAL A 221 12.19 -9.48 3.90
CA VAL A 221 11.00 -10.07 4.53
C VAL A 221 10.54 -9.23 5.74
N GLU A 222 11.47 -8.72 6.56
CA GLU A 222 11.13 -7.81 7.66
C GLU A 222 10.52 -6.52 7.12
N LYS A 223 11.09 -5.91 6.08
CA LYS A 223 10.52 -4.69 5.46
C LYS A 223 9.13 -4.92 4.90
N MET A 224 8.87 -6.05 4.24
CA MET A 224 7.54 -6.41 3.74
C MET A 224 6.53 -6.55 4.89
N THR A 225 6.86 -7.32 5.92
CA THR A 225 5.96 -7.53 7.07
C THR A 225 5.74 -6.24 7.85
N TRP A 226 6.76 -5.39 7.96
CA TRP A 226 6.67 -4.07 8.57
C TRP A 226 5.80 -3.11 7.76
N ALA A 227 5.96 -3.06 6.43
CA ALA A 227 5.15 -2.20 5.58
C ALA A 227 3.66 -2.58 5.62
N THR A 228 3.36 -3.88 5.52
CA THR A 228 1.97 -4.39 5.58
C THR A 228 1.33 -4.21 6.94
N HIS A 229 2.11 -4.32 8.03
CA HIS A 229 1.66 -4.01 9.39
C HIS A 229 1.13 -2.57 9.52
N TRP A 230 1.81 -1.60 8.91
CA TRP A 230 1.44 -0.18 8.98
C TRP A 230 0.41 0.26 7.93
N GLY A 231 -0.05 -0.65 7.06
CA GLY A 231 -1.16 -0.38 6.15
C GLY A 231 -0.86 -0.45 4.66
N ALA A 232 0.34 -0.88 4.24
CA ALA A 232 0.64 -1.07 2.82
C ALA A 232 -0.28 -2.14 2.21
N ASP A 233 -1.04 -1.76 1.19
CA ASP A 233 -2.05 -2.60 0.53
C ASP A 233 -1.45 -3.50 -0.55
N THR A 234 -0.31 -3.09 -1.13
CA THR A 234 0.56 -3.92 -1.97
C THR A 234 2.03 -3.61 -1.67
N VAL A 235 2.93 -4.49 -2.09
CA VAL A 235 4.38 -4.28 -1.96
C VAL A 235 5.05 -4.57 -3.29
N MET A 236 6.00 -3.73 -3.71
CA MET A 236 6.87 -4.03 -4.85
C MET A 236 8.24 -4.47 -4.41
N ASP A 237 8.71 -5.60 -4.95
CA ASP A 237 10.10 -6.00 -4.87
C ASP A 237 10.89 -5.37 -6.03
N LEU A 238 11.66 -4.33 -5.71
CA LEU A 238 12.53 -3.62 -6.65
C LEU A 238 14.01 -4.03 -6.51
N SER A 239 14.25 -5.25 -6.00
CA SER A 239 15.58 -5.83 -5.83
C SER A 239 16.44 -5.76 -7.09
N THR A 240 17.73 -5.48 -6.90
CA THR A 240 18.75 -5.39 -7.96
C THR A 240 20.06 -6.03 -7.52
N GLY A 241 20.86 -6.52 -8.46
CA GLY A 241 22.08 -7.26 -8.17
C GLY A 241 21.85 -8.76 -7.95
N ARG A 242 22.38 -9.30 -6.84
CA ARG A 242 22.43 -10.76 -6.59
C ARG A 242 21.20 -11.26 -5.84
N ASN A 243 20.93 -12.56 -5.97
CA ASN A 243 19.89 -13.29 -5.25
C ASN A 243 18.47 -12.72 -5.47
N ILE A 244 18.19 -12.13 -6.64
CA ILE A 244 16.89 -11.50 -6.92
C ILE A 244 15.78 -12.54 -6.92
N HIS A 245 15.96 -13.66 -7.63
CA HIS A 245 14.98 -14.74 -7.66
C HIS A 245 14.72 -15.29 -6.26
N THR A 246 15.80 -15.61 -5.56
CA THR A 246 15.75 -16.20 -4.22
C THR A 246 15.05 -15.26 -3.23
N THR A 247 15.46 -13.98 -3.19
CA THR A 247 14.86 -12.98 -2.27
C THR A 247 13.37 -12.85 -2.51
N ARG A 248 12.96 -12.76 -3.78
CA ARG A 248 11.55 -12.65 -4.16
C ARG A 248 10.73 -13.87 -3.76
N GLU A 249 11.30 -15.08 -3.85
CA GLU A 249 10.62 -16.30 -3.40
C GLU A 249 10.28 -16.22 -1.90
N TRP A 250 11.23 -15.76 -1.07
CA TRP A 250 10.98 -15.54 0.35
C TRP A 250 9.90 -14.49 0.61
N VAL A 251 9.91 -13.39 -0.14
CA VAL A 251 8.91 -12.31 -0.03
C VAL A 251 7.52 -12.83 -0.40
N LEU A 252 7.37 -13.46 -1.57
CA LEU A 252 6.08 -13.97 -2.07
C LEU A 252 5.47 -14.97 -1.10
N ARG A 253 6.24 -15.97 -0.66
CA ARG A 253 5.73 -17.02 0.24
C ARG A 253 5.34 -16.51 1.62
N ASN A 254 5.75 -15.28 1.96
CA ASN A 254 5.44 -14.62 3.22
C ASN A 254 4.50 -13.42 3.04
N SER A 255 4.08 -13.08 1.83
CA SER A 255 3.27 -11.88 1.63
C SER A 255 1.78 -12.20 1.78
N PRO A 256 1.05 -11.50 2.66
CA PRO A 256 -0.41 -11.55 2.67
C PRO A 256 -1.03 -10.59 1.63
N VAL A 257 -0.23 -9.73 1.00
CA VAL A 257 -0.67 -8.74 0.02
C VAL A 257 -0.09 -9.03 -1.37
N PRO A 258 -0.67 -8.46 -2.44
CA PRO A 258 -0.11 -8.59 -3.78
C PRO A 258 1.32 -8.06 -3.88
N ILE A 259 2.17 -8.81 -4.60
CA ILE A 259 3.57 -8.44 -4.87
C ILE A 259 3.74 -7.99 -6.32
N GLY A 260 4.28 -6.79 -6.50
CA GLY A 260 4.67 -6.24 -7.78
C GLY A 260 6.16 -6.33 -8.07
N THR A 261 6.54 -6.30 -9.34
CA THR A 261 7.95 -6.22 -9.77
C THR A 261 8.13 -5.35 -11.00
N VAL A 262 9.39 -5.06 -11.34
CA VAL A 262 9.80 -4.55 -12.66
C VAL A 262 10.66 -5.62 -13.33
N PRO A 263 10.10 -6.51 -14.19
CA PRO A 263 10.85 -7.64 -14.76
C PRO A 263 12.14 -7.24 -15.49
N LEU A 264 12.16 -6.00 -16.02
CA LEU A 264 13.32 -5.45 -16.72
C LEU A 264 14.56 -5.35 -15.82
N TYR A 265 14.41 -5.18 -14.51
CA TYR A 265 15.55 -5.08 -13.58
C TYR A 265 16.31 -6.40 -13.49
N GLN A 266 15.60 -7.51 -13.31
CA GLN A 266 16.24 -8.83 -13.30
C GLN A 266 16.75 -9.22 -14.70
N ALA A 267 16.01 -8.90 -15.77
CA ALA A 267 16.47 -9.15 -17.13
C ALA A 267 17.79 -8.42 -17.43
N LEU A 268 17.96 -7.20 -16.91
CA LEU A 268 19.20 -6.43 -17.04
C LEU A 268 20.37 -7.08 -16.28
N GLU A 269 20.13 -7.64 -15.09
CA GLU A 269 21.15 -8.37 -14.34
C GLU A 269 21.59 -9.65 -15.06
N LYS A 270 20.67 -10.35 -15.74
CA LYS A 270 20.99 -11.52 -16.59
C LYS A 270 21.95 -11.19 -17.74
N VAL A 271 22.05 -9.92 -18.14
CA VAL A 271 22.99 -9.42 -19.16
C VAL A 271 24.08 -8.51 -18.60
N ASP A 272 24.43 -8.69 -17.33
CA ASP A 272 25.53 -7.97 -16.66
C ASP A 272 25.39 -6.44 -16.68
N GLY A 273 24.15 -5.91 -16.62
CA GLY A 273 23.93 -4.47 -16.61
C GLY A 273 23.98 -3.81 -17.99
N ARG A 274 24.18 -4.57 -19.07
CA ARG A 274 24.32 -4.05 -20.43
C ARG A 274 22.97 -3.95 -21.10
N ALA A 275 22.41 -2.75 -21.09
CA ALA A 275 21.10 -2.50 -21.67
C ALA A 275 21.03 -2.96 -23.13
N GLU A 276 22.08 -2.73 -23.93
CA GLU A 276 22.17 -3.13 -25.35
C GLU A 276 22.15 -4.63 -25.60
N GLU A 277 22.43 -5.47 -24.58
CA GLU A 277 22.38 -6.93 -24.71
C GLU A 277 21.01 -7.52 -24.37
N LEU A 278 20.07 -6.71 -23.91
CA LEU A 278 18.69 -7.15 -23.70
C LEU A 278 18.06 -7.62 -25.02
N THR A 279 17.28 -8.69 -24.93
CA THR A 279 16.49 -9.25 -26.02
C THR A 279 15.11 -9.61 -25.51
N TRP A 280 14.16 -9.76 -26.43
CA TRP A 280 12.82 -10.22 -26.09
C TRP A 280 12.86 -11.57 -25.37
N GLU A 281 13.73 -12.49 -25.80
CA GLU A 281 13.84 -13.84 -25.25
C GLU A 281 14.30 -13.84 -23.78
N ILE A 282 15.24 -12.99 -23.41
CA ILE A 282 15.70 -12.83 -22.02
C ILE A 282 14.61 -12.21 -21.14
N TYR A 283 13.91 -11.21 -21.68
CA TYR A 283 12.82 -10.56 -20.96
C TYR A 283 11.63 -11.51 -20.77
N LYS A 284 11.20 -12.20 -21.84
CA LYS A 284 10.14 -13.22 -21.83
C LYS A 284 10.42 -14.32 -20.82
N ASP A 285 11.64 -14.85 -20.82
CA ASP A 285 12.09 -15.85 -19.84
C ASP A 285 11.96 -15.34 -18.40
N THR A 286 12.32 -14.08 -18.15
CA THR A 286 12.20 -13.43 -16.84
C THR A 286 10.75 -13.22 -16.41
N VAL A 287 9.87 -12.85 -17.34
CA VAL A 287 8.43 -12.73 -17.06
C VAL A 287 7.84 -14.09 -16.68
N ILE A 288 8.15 -15.15 -17.42
CA ILE A 288 7.66 -16.50 -17.12
C ILE A 288 8.16 -16.96 -15.74
N GLU A 289 9.45 -16.77 -15.45
CA GLU A 289 10.03 -17.08 -14.14
C GLU A 289 9.25 -16.40 -13.01
N GLN A 290 8.99 -15.11 -13.12
CA GLN A 290 8.29 -14.34 -12.09
C GLN A 290 6.80 -14.71 -11.97
N ALA A 291 6.15 -15.00 -13.10
CA ALA A 291 4.76 -15.46 -13.12
C ALA A 291 4.59 -16.85 -12.48
N GLU A 292 5.56 -17.74 -12.68
CA GLU A 292 5.61 -19.05 -12.01
C GLU A 292 5.85 -18.92 -10.49
N GLN A 293 6.63 -17.94 -10.04
CA GLN A 293 6.82 -17.66 -8.61
C GLN A 293 5.55 -17.11 -7.94
N GLY A 294 4.70 -16.39 -8.68
CA GLY A 294 3.49 -15.78 -8.13
C GLY A 294 3.49 -14.25 -8.07
N VAL A 295 4.33 -13.55 -8.85
CA VAL A 295 4.21 -12.08 -8.94
C VAL A 295 2.81 -11.70 -9.46
N ASP A 296 2.10 -10.83 -8.76
CA ASP A 296 0.70 -10.49 -9.05
C ASP A 296 0.55 -9.40 -10.11
N TYR A 297 1.50 -8.47 -10.17
CA TYR A 297 1.53 -7.43 -11.18
C TYR A 297 2.95 -7.06 -11.61
N MET A 298 3.09 -6.65 -12.86
CA MET A 298 4.39 -6.31 -13.44
C MET A 298 4.37 -4.93 -14.06
N THR A 299 5.32 -4.09 -13.64
CA THR A 299 5.59 -2.81 -14.28
C THR A 299 6.33 -3.00 -15.61
N VAL A 300 5.65 -2.67 -16.70
CA VAL A 300 6.14 -2.85 -18.07
C VAL A 300 6.21 -1.51 -18.79
N HIS A 301 7.43 -1.09 -19.14
CA HIS A 301 7.73 0.20 -19.76
C HIS A 301 7.56 0.16 -21.30
N ALA A 302 6.47 -0.47 -21.78
CA ALA A 302 6.19 -0.61 -23.21
C ALA A 302 5.78 0.72 -23.88
N GLY A 303 5.46 1.76 -23.10
CA GLY A 303 5.18 3.11 -23.59
C GLY A 303 6.42 3.90 -24.03
N VAL A 304 7.63 3.47 -23.64
CA VAL A 304 8.88 4.12 -24.02
C VAL A 304 9.26 3.75 -25.45
N ARG A 305 8.75 4.53 -26.40
CA ARG A 305 8.98 4.32 -27.83
C ARG A 305 10.19 5.10 -28.34
N LEU A 306 10.88 4.56 -29.35
CA LEU A 306 12.04 5.21 -30.00
C LEU A 306 11.78 6.68 -30.38
N PRO A 307 10.68 7.05 -31.07
CA PRO A 307 10.42 8.45 -31.45
C PRO A 307 10.19 9.39 -30.26
N TYR A 308 9.96 8.88 -29.05
CA TYR A 308 9.72 9.71 -27.87
C TYR A 308 11.01 10.08 -27.13
N VAL A 309 12.08 9.30 -27.27
CA VAL A 309 13.37 9.56 -26.62
C VAL A 309 13.91 10.97 -26.93
N PRO A 310 13.86 11.49 -28.17
CA PRO A 310 14.30 12.85 -28.46
C PRO A 310 13.47 13.95 -27.77
N LEU A 311 12.21 13.67 -27.40
CA LEU A 311 11.35 14.64 -26.71
C LEU A 311 11.89 14.99 -25.32
N THR A 312 12.66 14.08 -24.70
CA THR A 312 13.25 14.31 -23.38
C THR A 312 14.57 15.07 -23.41
N ALA A 313 15.11 15.38 -24.60
CA ALA A 313 16.45 15.97 -24.75
C ALA A 313 16.58 17.36 -24.10
N ASN A 314 15.46 18.10 -24.00
CA ASN A 314 15.43 19.46 -23.42
C ASN A 314 14.87 19.48 -21.98
N ARG A 315 14.64 18.32 -21.37
CA ARG A 315 14.18 18.26 -19.97
C ARG A 315 15.27 18.72 -19.01
N LYS A 316 14.84 19.26 -17.88
CA LYS A 316 15.71 19.66 -16.77
C LYS A 316 16.37 18.46 -16.11
N THR A 317 15.63 17.37 -15.90
CA THR A 317 16.13 16.14 -15.24
C THR A 317 16.06 14.90 -16.14
N GLY A 318 15.74 15.06 -17.42
CA GLY A 318 15.82 13.99 -18.41
C GLY A 318 14.81 12.86 -18.16
N ILE A 319 15.29 11.61 -18.24
CA ILE A 319 14.53 10.40 -17.93
C ILE A 319 14.93 9.91 -16.55
N VAL A 320 14.02 10.01 -15.58
CA VAL A 320 14.27 9.58 -14.19
C VAL A 320 13.73 8.20 -13.85
N SER A 321 12.94 7.60 -14.74
CA SER A 321 12.57 6.20 -14.59
C SER A 321 13.78 5.30 -14.85
N ARG A 322 14.11 4.42 -13.90
CA ARG A 322 15.15 3.39 -14.10
C ARG A 322 14.76 2.47 -15.26
N GLY A 323 13.53 1.93 -15.28
CA GLY A 323 13.07 1.08 -16.38
C GLY A 323 12.97 1.84 -17.71
N GLY A 324 12.50 3.09 -17.67
CA GLY A 324 12.42 3.91 -18.87
C GLY A 324 13.78 4.28 -19.47
N SER A 325 14.77 4.60 -18.64
CA SER A 325 16.14 4.88 -19.10
C SER A 325 16.83 3.65 -19.70
N ILE A 326 16.60 2.44 -19.15
CA ILE A 326 17.08 1.18 -19.73
C ILE A 326 16.51 0.98 -21.13
N MET A 327 15.19 1.15 -21.30
CA MET A 327 14.54 1.00 -22.60
C MET A 327 14.98 2.07 -23.61
N ALA A 328 15.15 3.32 -23.17
CA ALA A 328 15.67 4.38 -24.01
C ALA A 328 17.11 4.06 -24.48
N ALA A 329 17.98 3.58 -23.59
CA ALA A 329 19.34 3.17 -23.93
C ALA A 329 19.35 2.02 -24.95
N TRP A 330 18.50 1.01 -24.78
CA TRP A 330 18.36 -0.09 -25.74
C TRP A 330 17.88 0.42 -27.11
N CYS A 331 16.84 1.28 -27.14
CA CYS A 331 16.31 1.84 -28.39
C CYS A 331 17.38 2.65 -29.14
N LEU A 332 18.20 3.43 -28.42
CA LEU A 332 19.29 4.22 -29.01
C LEU A 332 20.43 3.34 -29.53
N ALA A 333 20.81 2.29 -28.79
CA ALA A 333 21.89 1.38 -29.18
C ALA A 333 21.56 0.61 -30.47
N HIS A 334 20.30 0.20 -30.63
CA HIS A 334 19.85 -0.60 -31.78
C HIS A 334 19.20 0.21 -32.90
N HIS A 335 18.80 1.46 -32.62
CA HIS A 335 17.95 2.28 -33.48
C HIS A 335 16.69 1.53 -33.95
N LYS A 336 16.05 0.83 -32.99
CA LYS A 336 14.83 0.03 -33.19
C LYS A 336 13.74 0.47 -32.22
N GLU A 337 12.49 0.18 -32.58
CA GLU A 337 11.36 0.36 -31.67
C GLU A 337 11.50 -0.56 -30.46
N SER A 338 10.97 -0.13 -29.31
CA SER A 338 10.98 -0.90 -28.06
C SER A 338 10.50 -2.33 -28.28
N PHE A 339 11.33 -3.32 -27.96
CA PHE A 339 10.92 -4.73 -28.05
C PHE A 339 9.76 -5.07 -27.12
N LEU A 340 9.54 -4.30 -26.04
CA LEU A 340 8.39 -4.44 -25.16
C LEU A 340 7.10 -3.99 -25.85
N TYR A 341 7.18 -2.95 -26.69
CA TYR A 341 6.06 -2.48 -27.50
C TYR A 341 5.79 -3.45 -28.66
N GLU A 342 6.82 -3.87 -29.39
CA GLU A 342 6.68 -4.76 -30.55
C GLU A 342 6.13 -6.15 -30.19
N ASN A 343 6.47 -6.67 -29.01
CA ASN A 343 6.04 -8.01 -28.56
C ASN A 343 4.91 -7.96 -27.50
N PHE A 344 4.18 -6.85 -27.42
CA PHE A 344 3.20 -6.63 -26.35
C PHE A 344 2.05 -7.66 -26.37
N GLU A 345 1.58 -8.09 -27.54
CA GLU A 345 0.52 -9.12 -27.65
C GLU A 345 0.99 -10.50 -27.14
N GLU A 346 2.21 -10.91 -27.48
CA GLU A 346 2.79 -12.15 -26.94
C GLU A 346 2.96 -12.08 -25.42
N LEU A 347 3.34 -10.91 -24.89
CA LEU A 347 3.39 -10.68 -23.45
C LEU A 347 2.00 -10.83 -22.81
N CYS A 348 0.94 -10.31 -23.46
CA CYS A 348 -0.43 -10.46 -22.97
C CYS A 348 -0.85 -11.93 -22.86
N GLU A 349 -0.50 -12.77 -23.84
CA GLU A 349 -0.77 -14.22 -23.79
C GLU A 349 -0.13 -14.88 -22.58
N ILE A 350 1.11 -14.49 -22.25
CA ILE A 350 1.82 -15.00 -21.08
C ILE A 350 1.10 -14.56 -19.80
N LEU A 351 0.83 -13.26 -19.63
CA LEU A 351 0.23 -12.76 -18.38
C LEU A 351 -1.19 -13.31 -18.16
N ALA A 352 -1.97 -13.49 -19.24
CA ALA A 352 -3.31 -14.07 -19.20
C ALA A 352 -3.33 -15.52 -18.68
N ALA A 353 -2.24 -16.27 -18.90
CA ALA A 353 -2.13 -17.65 -18.46
C ALA A 353 -1.95 -17.80 -16.93
N TYR A 354 -1.58 -16.72 -16.23
CA TYR A 354 -1.28 -16.74 -14.80
C TYR A 354 -2.13 -15.76 -13.96
N ASP A 355 -2.93 -14.90 -14.58
CA ASP A 355 -3.61 -13.76 -13.92
C ASP A 355 -2.64 -12.72 -13.35
N VAL A 356 -1.58 -12.41 -14.12
CA VAL A 356 -0.69 -11.29 -13.79
C VAL A 356 -1.28 -10.00 -14.36
N THR A 357 -1.40 -8.99 -13.51
CA THR A 357 -1.90 -7.66 -13.88
C THR A 357 -0.79 -6.81 -14.50
N TYR A 358 -1.08 -6.09 -15.58
CA TYR A 358 -0.20 -5.05 -16.07
C TYR A 358 -0.23 -3.84 -15.13
N SER A 359 0.96 -3.38 -14.74
CA SER A 359 1.19 -1.99 -14.38
C SER A 359 1.91 -1.34 -15.57
N LEU A 360 1.20 -0.59 -16.40
CA LEU A 360 1.81 0.03 -17.58
C LEU A 360 2.67 1.21 -17.13
N GLY A 361 4.00 1.03 -17.21
CA GLY A 361 4.99 1.90 -16.56
C GLY A 361 5.12 3.27 -17.20
N ASP A 362 5.42 4.27 -16.37
CA ASP A 362 5.60 5.68 -16.75
C ASP A 362 7.08 6.02 -16.99
N GLY A 363 7.68 5.35 -17.99
CA GLY A 363 9.10 5.46 -18.30
C GLY A 363 9.58 6.88 -18.61
N LEU A 364 8.70 7.75 -19.07
CA LEU A 364 8.95 9.16 -19.37
C LEU A 364 8.26 10.08 -18.36
N ARG A 365 7.98 9.65 -17.12
CA ARG A 365 7.49 10.55 -16.07
C ARG A 365 8.42 11.75 -15.80
N PRO A 366 7.89 12.88 -15.31
CA PRO A 366 8.70 14.04 -14.93
C PRO A 366 9.44 13.79 -13.61
N GLY A 367 10.73 14.10 -13.59
CA GLY A 367 11.58 14.05 -12.39
C GLY A 367 11.94 15.42 -11.82
N SER A 368 11.23 16.45 -12.26
CA SER A 368 11.30 17.79 -11.71
C SER A 368 10.01 18.54 -12.07
N ILE A 369 9.67 19.54 -11.27
CA ILE A 369 8.51 20.41 -11.53
C ILE A 369 8.56 21.06 -12.92
N ALA A 370 9.77 21.33 -13.43
CA ALA A 370 9.99 21.94 -14.73
C ALA A 370 9.55 21.04 -15.91
N ASP A 371 9.66 19.73 -15.74
CA ASP A 371 9.39 18.74 -16.79
C ASP A 371 7.94 18.23 -16.77
N ALA A 372 7.15 18.65 -15.78
CA ALA A 372 5.77 18.21 -15.57
C ALA A 372 4.85 18.61 -16.74
N ASN A 373 4.07 17.65 -17.22
CA ASN A 373 3.06 17.77 -18.28
C ASN A 373 3.68 18.12 -19.65
N ASP A 374 4.91 17.69 -19.90
CA ASP A 374 5.58 17.93 -21.17
C ASP A 374 5.12 16.96 -22.28
N ALA A 375 5.65 17.18 -23.48
CA ALA A 375 5.30 16.39 -24.66
C ALA A 375 5.70 14.91 -24.52
N ALA A 376 6.83 14.60 -23.88
CA ALA A 376 7.31 13.24 -23.71
C ALA A 376 6.38 12.44 -22.78
N GLN A 377 6.00 13.02 -21.65
CA GLN A 377 5.08 12.41 -20.69
C GLN A 377 3.74 12.06 -21.33
N PHE A 378 3.11 13.02 -22.01
CA PHE A 378 1.79 12.77 -22.61
C PHE A 378 1.83 11.97 -23.90
N ALA A 379 2.98 11.90 -24.60
CA ALA A 379 3.16 10.95 -25.70
C ALA A 379 3.18 9.50 -25.20
N GLU A 380 3.88 9.25 -24.10
CA GLU A 380 3.84 7.94 -23.43
C GLU A 380 2.43 7.60 -22.94
N LEU A 381 1.76 8.50 -22.21
CA LEU A 381 0.40 8.26 -21.70
C LEU A 381 -0.60 7.85 -22.80
N ARG A 382 -0.54 8.51 -23.98
CA ARG A 382 -1.33 8.12 -25.16
C ARG A 382 -1.05 6.69 -25.62
N THR A 383 0.21 6.29 -25.60
CA THR A 383 0.62 4.91 -25.92
C THR A 383 0.13 3.94 -24.86
N LEU A 384 0.14 4.31 -23.57
CA LEU A 384 -0.40 3.45 -22.52
C LEU A 384 -1.90 3.22 -22.67
N GLY A 385 -2.67 4.20 -23.14
CA GLY A 385 -4.09 4.03 -23.49
C GLY A 385 -4.32 3.04 -24.65
N GLU A 386 -3.48 3.10 -25.69
CA GLU A 386 -3.46 2.10 -26.78
C GLU A 386 -3.15 0.70 -26.22
N LEU A 387 -2.09 0.56 -25.43
CA LEU A 387 -1.66 -0.71 -24.85
C LEU A 387 -2.71 -1.30 -23.88
N ASN A 388 -3.40 -0.46 -23.09
CA ASN A 388 -4.52 -0.89 -22.26
C ASN A 388 -5.65 -1.52 -23.11
N THR A 389 -5.97 -0.89 -24.25
CA THR A 389 -6.96 -1.44 -25.19
C THR A 389 -6.53 -2.81 -25.73
N ILE A 390 -5.24 -2.97 -26.04
CA ILE A 390 -4.67 -4.25 -26.49
C ILE A 390 -4.77 -5.29 -25.37
N ALA A 391 -4.28 -5.00 -24.16
CA ALA A 391 -4.32 -5.90 -23.01
C ALA A 391 -5.75 -6.36 -22.68
N LYS A 392 -6.73 -5.45 -22.76
CA LYS A 392 -8.15 -5.77 -22.63
C LYS A 392 -8.60 -6.81 -23.65
N ARG A 393 -8.11 -6.83 -24.91
CA ARG A 393 -8.49 -7.88 -25.90
C ARG A 393 -8.05 -9.28 -25.47
N PHE A 394 -6.92 -9.38 -24.77
CA PHE A 394 -6.40 -10.63 -24.24
C PHE A 394 -6.94 -10.97 -22.84
N ASN A 395 -7.90 -10.17 -22.34
CA ASN A 395 -8.44 -10.25 -20.98
C ASN A 395 -7.36 -10.09 -19.89
N VAL A 396 -6.31 -9.32 -20.13
CA VAL A 396 -5.32 -9.01 -19.08
C VAL A 396 -5.76 -7.76 -18.31
N GLN A 397 -5.75 -7.86 -16.98
CA GLN A 397 -6.04 -6.75 -16.08
C GLN A 397 -4.96 -5.67 -16.24
N THR A 398 -5.33 -4.39 -16.23
CA THR A 398 -4.38 -3.30 -16.47
C THR A 398 -4.64 -2.11 -15.54
N MET A 399 -3.60 -1.63 -14.88
CA MET A 399 -3.50 -0.30 -14.28
C MET A 399 -2.41 0.51 -14.99
N ILE A 400 -2.50 1.83 -14.91
CA ILE A 400 -1.61 2.78 -15.59
C ILE A 400 -0.74 3.47 -14.54
N GLU A 401 0.57 3.50 -14.73
CA GLU A 401 1.46 4.30 -13.87
C GLU A 401 1.45 5.77 -14.29
N GLY A 402 1.65 6.65 -13.31
CA GLY A 402 1.52 8.09 -13.44
C GLY A 402 2.58 8.88 -12.67
N PRO A 403 2.65 10.20 -12.94
CA PRO A 403 3.85 11.01 -12.75
C PRO A 403 4.42 11.06 -11.35
N GLY A 404 5.71 11.46 -11.32
CA GLY A 404 6.51 11.73 -10.13
C GLY A 404 6.42 13.18 -9.64
N HIS A 405 7.02 14.15 -10.35
CA HIS A 405 7.11 15.53 -9.88
C HIS A 405 6.13 16.43 -10.64
N VAL A 406 5.11 16.97 -9.96
CA VAL A 406 4.05 17.78 -10.58
C VAL A 406 3.60 18.89 -9.64
N PRO A 407 3.68 20.17 -10.03
CA PRO A 407 3.19 21.26 -9.19
C PRO A 407 1.67 21.22 -9.11
N MET A 408 1.10 21.60 -7.96
CA MET A 408 -0.33 21.41 -7.64
C MET A 408 -1.30 21.85 -8.76
N HIS A 409 -1.05 22.98 -9.42
CA HIS A 409 -1.92 23.50 -10.49
C HIS A 409 -1.98 22.62 -11.76
N LYS A 410 -1.03 21.69 -11.94
CA LYS A 410 -0.95 20.75 -13.06
C LYS A 410 -1.46 19.34 -12.74
N ILE A 411 -1.72 19.03 -11.47
CA ILE A 411 -2.15 17.69 -11.05
C ILE A 411 -3.50 17.32 -11.70
N LYS A 412 -4.45 18.27 -11.79
CA LYS A 412 -5.79 18.00 -12.34
C LYS A 412 -5.77 17.60 -13.82
N GLU A 413 -4.88 18.19 -14.61
CA GLU A 413 -4.72 17.85 -16.03
C GLU A 413 -4.24 16.40 -16.21
N ASN A 414 -3.37 15.90 -15.32
CA ASN A 414 -2.87 14.53 -15.41
C ASN A 414 -3.98 13.49 -15.23
N ILE A 415 -4.83 13.68 -14.21
CA ILE A 415 -5.93 12.76 -13.97
C ILE A 415 -7.00 12.87 -15.06
N ASP A 416 -7.32 14.07 -15.55
CA ASP A 416 -8.31 14.24 -16.62
C ASP A 416 -7.86 13.54 -17.91
N LEU A 417 -6.61 13.75 -18.32
CA LEU A 417 -6.06 13.11 -19.50
C LEU A 417 -5.95 11.59 -19.32
N GLN A 418 -5.55 11.11 -18.14
CA GLN A 418 -5.47 9.66 -17.93
C GLN A 418 -6.84 8.99 -18.01
N GLN A 419 -7.87 9.59 -17.40
CA GLN A 419 -9.23 9.03 -17.43
C GLN A 419 -9.79 9.01 -18.87
N GLU A 420 -9.56 10.08 -19.64
CA GLU A 420 -9.98 10.17 -21.04
C GLU A 420 -9.22 9.19 -21.95
N ILE A 421 -7.89 9.19 -21.88
CA ILE A 421 -7.02 8.47 -22.81
C ILE A 421 -6.96 6.98 -22.50
N CYS A 422 -6.97 6.61 -21.21
CA CYS A 422 -6.79 5.24 -20.76
C CYS A 422 -8.10 4.54 -20.39
N ASP A 423 -9.25 5.08 -20.82
CA ASP A 423 -10.57 4.45 -20.66
C ASP A 423 -10.85 4.10 -19.18
N GLU A 424 -10.64 5.09 -18.31
CA GLU A 424 -10.84 5.03 -16.86
C GLU A 424 -10.12 3.86 -16.14
N ALA A 425 -9.08 3.28 -16.75
CA ALA A 425 -8.27 2.25 -16.11
C ALA A 425 -7.70 2.77 -14.77
N PRO A 426 -7.51 1.92 -13.75
CA PRO A 426 -6.96 2.35 -12.46
C PRO A 426 -5.63 3.08 -12.64
N PHE A 427 -5.51 4.25 -12.01
CA PHE A 427 -4.29 5.04 -12.06
C PHE A 427 -3.44 4.79 -10.81
N TYR A 428 -2.13 4.65 -11.00
CA TYR A 428 -1.14 4.33 -9.97
C TYR A 428 -0.01 5.35 -10.00
N THR A 429 0.10 6.24 -9.00
CA THR A 429 1.02 7.40 -9.09
C THR A 429 2.14 7.35 -8.05
N LEU A 430 3.33 7.84 -8.41
CA LEU A 430 4.43 8.06 -7.48
C LEU A 430 4.36 9.47 -6.87
N GLY A 431 3.63 9.62 -5.77
CA GLY A 431 3.24 10.93 -5.25
C GLY A 431 2.00 11.48 -5.96
N PRO A 432 2.06 12.65 -6.64
CA PRO A 432 3.27 13.34 -7.08
C PRO A 432 3.91 14.32 -6.07
N LEU A 433 5.23 14.49 -6.14
CA LEU A 433 5.97 15.54 -5.43
C LEU A 433 5.56 16.92 -5.95
N THR A 434 5.08 17.78 -5.04
CA THR A 434 4.56 19.11 -5.39
C THR A 434 5.63 20.20 -5.46
N THR A 435 6.84 19.91 -5.00
CA THR A 435 8.01 20.79 -5.03
C THR A 435 9.31 20.00 -4.92
N ASP A 436 10.39 20.50 -5.54
CA ASP A 436 11.71 19.83 -5.60
C ASP A 436 12.69 20.33 -4.52
N VAL A 437 12.28 21.26 -3.66
CA VAL A 437 13.21 22.04 -2.80
C VAL A 437 13.39 21.47 -1.40
N ALA A 438 12.81 20.31 -1.09
CA ALA A 438 12.80 19.74 0.27
C ALA A 438 13.19 18.25 0.33
N PRO A 439 14.37 17.86 -0.21
CA PRO A 439 14.90 16.52 0.02
C PRO A 439 15.00 16.24 1.54
N ALA A 440 14.88 14.97 1.93
CA ALA A 440 14.61 14.50 3.31
C ALA A 440 13.13 14.58 3.74
N TYR A 441 12.31 15.41 3.06
CA TYR A 441 10.90 15.61 3.36
C TYR A 441 9.99 15.28 2.18
N ASP A 442 10.48 14.47 1.24
CA ASP A 442 9.74 14.16 0.02
C ASP A 442 8.50 13.31 0.26
N HIS A 443 8.45 12.54 1.35
CA HIS A 443 7.21 11.93 1.85
C HIS A 443 6.10 12.99 2.08
N ILE A 444 6.45 14.19 2.58
CA ILE A 444 5.49 15.29 2.79
C ILE A 444 5.18 15.99 1.47
N THR A 445 6.20 16.36 0.68
CA THR A 445 6.00 17.08 -0.59
C THR A 445 5.12 16.27 -1.55
N SER A 446 5.30 14.96 -1.55
CA SER A 446 4.50 14.01 -2.31
C SER A 446 3.17 13.66 -1.67
N GLY A 447 3.08 13.58 -0.33
CA GLY A 447 1.83 13.33 0.38
C GLY A 447 0.75 14.37 0.04
N ILE A 448 1.15 15.65 -0.16
CA ILE A 448 0.26 16.71 -0.65
C ILE A 448 -0.31 16.36 -2.02
N GLY A 449 0.55 16.05 -2.99
CA GLY A 449 0.12 15.75 -4.35
C GLY A 449 -0.65 14.43 -4.45
N ALA A 450 -0.26 13.44 -3.66
CA ALA A 450 -0.90 12.12 -3.56
C ALA A 450 -2.35 12.24 -3.09
N ALA A 451 -2.61 13.02 -2.03
CA ALA A 451 -3.98 13.27 -1.56
C ALA A 451 -4.82 14.00 -2.63
N MET A 452 -4.24 15.00 -3.31
CA MET A 452 -4.95 15.74 -4.35
C MET A 452 -5.29 14.86 -5.57
N ILE A 453 -4.34 14.08 -6.06
CA ILE A 453 -4.55 13.27 -7.27
C ILE A 453 -5.48 12.08 -7.00
N ALA A 454 -5.39 11.47 -5.81
CA ALA A 454 -6.30 10.42 -5.37
C ALA A 454 -7.73 10.94 -5.17
N TRP A 455 -7.89 12.15 -4.61
CA TRP A 455 -9.20 12.79 -4.51
C TRP A 455 -9.89 12.88 -5.87
N TRP A 456 -9.14 13.21 -6.92
CA TRP A 456 -9.69 13.30 -8.28
C TRP A 456 -9.84 11.96 -9.02
N GLY A 457 -9.22 10.89 -8.54
CA GLY A 457 -9.53 9.54 -9.02
C GLY A 457 -8.38 8.56 -9.14
N THR A 458 -7.17 8.88 -8.68
CA THR A 458 -6.10 7.87 -8.58
C THR A 458 -6.51 6.73 -7.65
N ALA A 459 -6.28 5.50 -8.08
CA ALA A 459 -6.74 4.29 -7.39
C ALA A 459 -5.69 3.73 -6.42
N MET A 460 -4.40 3.86 -6.75
CA MET A 460 -3.30 3.43 -5.90
C MET A 460 -2.19 4.48 -5.85
N LEU A 461 -1.56 4.64 -4.70
CA LEU A 461 -0.48 5.59 -4.47
C LEU A 461 0.79 4.83 -4.13
N CYS A 462 1.83 4.97 -4.94
CA CYS A 462 3.16 4.51 -4.57
C CYS A 462 3.72 5.48 -3.55
N TYR A 463 4.11 4.96 -2.39
CA TYR A 463 4.68 5.80 -1.36
C TYR A 463 5.99 6.45 -1.79
N VAL A 464 6.39 7.47 -1.05
CA VAL A 464 7.70 8.11 -1.15
C VAL A 464 8.21 8.22 0.27
N THR A 465 9.45 7.78 0.49
CA THR A 465 10.06 7.76 1.83
C THR A 465 10.75 9.10 2.12
N PRO A 466 11.09 9.40 3.39
CA PRO A 466 11.98 10.51 3.71
C PRO A 466 13.32 10.47 2.97
N LYS A 467 13.83 9.27 2.64
CA LYS A 467 15.13 9.10 1.96
C LYS A 467 15.07 9.15 0.44
N GLU A 468 13.91 9.42 -0.16
CA GLU A 468 13.85 9.65 -1.60
C GLU A 468 14.87 10.73 -2.00
N HIS A 469 15.53 10.52 -3.14
CA HIS A 469 16.66 11.32 -3.63
C HIS A 469 17.93 11.36 -2.76
N LEU A 470 17.98 10.60 -1.65
CA LEU A 470 19.11 10.63 -0.69
C LEU A 470 19.75 9.26 -0.45
N GLY A 471 18.96 8.18 -0.42
CA GLY A 471 19.49 6.83 -0.17
C GLY A 471 18.40 5.78 0.01
N LEU A 472 18.83 4.57 0.40
CA LEU A 472 17.89 3.46 0.64
C LEU A 472 17.16 3.62 1.99
N PRO A 473 15.83 3.46 2.02
CA PRO A 473 15.04 3.54 3.24
C PRO A 473 15.40 2.42 4.21
N ASN A 474 15.50 2.76 5.50
CA ASN A 474 15.53 1.77 6.58
C ASN A 474 14.08 1.48 7.05
N ARG A 475 13.95 0.65 8.08
CA ARG A 475 12.65 0.26 8.65
C ARG A 475 11.78 1.44 9.10
N ASP A 476 12.37 2.45 9.73
CA ASP A 476 11.61 3.61 10.24
C ASP A 476 11.20 4.56 9.11
N ASP A 477 12.03 4.69 8.07
CA ASP A 477 11.68 5.42 6.85
C ASP A 477 10.50 4.75 6.12
N VAL A 478 10.45 3.41 6.11
CA VAL A 478 9.32 2.64 5.57
C VAL A 478 8.04 2.92 6.36
N LYS A 479 8.07 2.85 7.70
CA LYS A 479 6.91 3.22 8.54
C LYS A 479 6.45 4.63 8.23
N THR A 480 7.38 5.59 8.21
CA THR A 480 7.07 7.01 7.94
C THR A 480 6.41 7.20 6.58
N GLY A 481 6.94 6.55 5.54
CA GLY A 481 6.36 6.57 4.20
C GLY A 481 4.95 5.98 4.17
N VAL A 482 4.75 4.80 4.76
CA VAL A 482 3.44 4.11 4.76
C VAL A 482 2.40 4.94 5.51
N ILE A 483 2.70 5.40 6.73
CA ILE A 483 1.77 6.23 7.52
C ILE A 483 1.41 7.51 6.77
N THR A 484 2.40 8.20 6.18
CA THR A 484 2.16 9.43 5.39
C THR A 484 1.20 9.16 4.24
N TYR A 485 1.34 8.03 3.56
CA TYR A 485 0.50 7.70 2.42
C TYR A 485 -0.87 7.13 2.81
N LYS A 486 -1.00 6.46 3.97
CA LYS A 486 -2.32 6.12 4.51
C LYS A 486 -3.10 7.36 4.94
N ILE A 487 -2.43 8.39 5.46
CA ILE A 487 -3.05 9.71 5.68
C ILE A 487 -3.52 10.30 4.35
N ALA A 488 -2.67 10.32 3.32
CA ALA A 488 -3.03 10.87 2.01
C ALA A 488 -4.18 10.11 1.34
N ALA A 489 -4.17 8.78 1.39
CA ALA A 489 -5.23 7.92 0.87
C ALA A 489 -6.56 8.16 1.60
N HIS A 490 -6.54 8.16 2.93
CA HIS A 490 -7.74 8.40 3.75
C HIS A 490 -8.29 9.82 3.57
N ALA A 491 -7.41 10.84 3.49
CA ALA A 491 -7.82 12.21 3.20
C ALA A 491 -8.49 12.33 1.81
N ALA A 492 -8.01 11.58 0.82
CA ALA A 492 -8.66 11.49 -0.48
C ALA A 492 -10.01 10.78 -0.41
N ASP A 493 -10.14 9.70 0.37
CA ASP A 493 -11.41 9.01 0.58
C ASP A 493 -12.46 9.89 1.28
N LEU A 494 -12.06 10.70 2.27
CA LEU A 494 -12.91 11.74 2.87
C LEU A 494 -13.34 12.77 1.82
N ALA A 495 -12.41 13.28 1.01
CA ALA A 495 -12.70 14.28 -0.01
C ALA A 495 -13.57 13.73 -1.16
N LYS A 496 -13.51 12.42 -1.43
CA LYS A 496 -14.40 11.69 -2.33
C LYS A 496 -15.79 11.46 -1.72
N GLY A 497 -15.95 11.59 -0.41
CA GLY A 497 -17.16 11.21 0.32
C GLY A 497 -17.38 9.70 0.32
N HIS A 498 -16.30 8.91 0.41
CA HIS A 498 -16.39 7.45 0.40
C HIS A 498 -17.20 6.95 1.61
N PRO A 499 -18.17 6.03 1.43
CA PRO A 499 -18.93 5.46 2.54
C PRO A 499 -18.01 4.86 3.61
N GLY A 500 -18.30 5.14 4.88
CA GLY A 500 -17.52 4.66 6.03
C GLY A 500 -16.22 5.40 6.35
N ALA A 501 -15.70 6.25 5.44
CA ALA A 501 -14.43 6.96 5.70
C ALA A 501 -14.54 7.93 6.89
N GLN A 502 -15.59 8.75 6.92
CA GLN A 502 -15.79 9.75 7.98
C GLN A 502 -16.08 9.12 9.35
N GLU A 503 -16.62 7.90 9.40
CA GLU A 503 -16.94 7.22 10.67
C GLU A 503 -15.68 7.01 11.54
N TRP A 504 -14.52 6.82 10.91
CA TRP A 504 -13.25 6.72 11.64
C TRP A 504 -12.83 8.07 12.24
N ASP A 505 -12.88 9.16 11.46
CA ASP A 505 -12.58 10.52 11.94
C ASP A 505 -13.50 10.95 13.07
N ASP A 506 -14.80 10.67 12.93
CA ASP A 506 -15.82 11.02 13.92
C ASP A 506 -15.58 10.23 15.21
N ALA A 507 -15.34 8.91 15.14
CA ALA A 507 -15.03 8.10 16.33
C ALA A 507 -13.79 8.58 17.09
N LEU A 508 -12.73 8.97 16.37
CA LEU A 508 -11.51 9.52 16.99
C LEU A 508 -11.77 10.91 17.57
N SER A 509 -12.56 11.74 16.88
CA SER A 509 -12.94 13.08 17.33
C SER A 509 -13.81 13.04 18.58
N ASP A 510 -14.76 12.11 18.64
CA ASP A 510 -15.58 11.85 19.83
C ASP A 510 -14.69 11.42 21.00
N ALA A 511 -13.77 10.47 20.78
CA ALA A 511 -12.81 10.05 21.81
C ALA A 511 -11.96 11.22 22.32
N ARG A 512 -11.53 12.11 21.41
CA ARG A 512 -10.78 13.32 21.75
C ARG A 512 -11.60 14.31 22.58
N PHE A 513 -12.85 14.57 22.17
CA PHE A 513 -13.72 15.53 22.83
C PHE A 513 -14.17 15.04 24.21
N GLU A 514 -14.38 13.73 24.36
CA GLU A 514 -14.75 13.07 25.60
C GLU A 514 -13.55 12.72 26.50
N PHE A 515 -12.32 13.09 26.08
CA PHE A 515 -11.07 12.80 26.80
C PHE A 515 -10.81 11.32 27.07
N ARG A 516 -11.32 10.43 26.20
CA ARG A 516 -11.01 9.01 26.19
C ARG A 516 -9.66 8.79 25.50
N TRP A 517 -8.57 9.20 26.17
CA TRP A 517 -7.21 9.19 25.61
C TRP A 517 -6.80 7.83 25.05
N GLU A 518 -7.08 6.75 25.78
CA GLU A 518 -6.79 5.38 25.32
C GLU A 518 -7.48 5.05 23.99
N ASP A 519 -8.75 5.42 23.86
CA ASP A 519 -9.51 5.21 22.62
C ASP A 519 -8.97 6.08 21.49
N GLN A 520 -8.62 7.34 21.78
CA GLN A 520 -8.01 8.24 20.80
C GLN A 520 -6.68 7.67 20.27
N PHE A 521 -5.84 7.08 21.13
CA PHE A 521 -4.60 6.45 20.69
C PHE A 521 -4.87 5.19 19.87
N ASN A 522 -5.76 4.31 20.35
CA ASN A 522 -6.05 3.03 19.68
C ASN A 522 -6.73 3.23 18.32
N LEU A 523 -7.45 4.34 18.12
CA LEU A 523 -8.03 4.74 16.84
C LEU A 523 -7.02 5.42 15.91
N ALA A 524 -5.85 5.82 16.37
CA ALA A 524 -4.87 6.48 15.50
C ALA A 524 -4.34 5.51 14.41
N LEU A 525 -3.88 6.07 13.29
CA LEU A 525 -3.12 5.31 12.29
C LEU A 525 -1.84 4.71 12.88
N ASP A 526 -1.22 5.43 13.80
CA ASP A 526 -0.02 5.03 14.55
C ASP A 526 -0.27 5.16 16.06
N PRO A 527 -0.89 4.15 16.69
CA PRO A 527 -1.22 4.20 18.11
C PRO A 527 0.00 4.35 19.02
N ASP A 528 1.13 3.77 18.63
CA ASP A 528 2.37 3.78 19.41
C ASP A 528 2.91 5.20 19.54
N THR A 529 3.07 5.90 18.41
CA THR A 529 3.59 7.27 18.38
C THR A 529 2.59 8.27 18.99
N ALA A 530 1.28 8.08 18.79
CA ALA A 530 0.28 8.94 19.41
C ALA A 530 0.34 8.91 20.95
N ARG A 531 0.56 7.72 21.51
CA ARG A 531 0.74 7.50 22.95
C ARG A 531 2.07 8.04 23.46
N GLU A 532 3.16 7.76 22.74
CA GLU A 532 4.51 8.24 23.06
C GLU A 532 4.53 9.76 23.22
N PHE A 533 4.02 10.52 22.25
CA PHE A 533 4.03 11.98 22.29
C PHE A 533 3.18 12.58 23.43
N HIS A 534 2.09 11.91 23.81
CA HIS A 534 1.35 12.33 25.00
C HIS A 534 2.18 12.10 26.27
N ASP A 535 2.80 10.92 26.38
CA ASP A 535 3.47 10.46 27.59
C ASP A 535 4.83 11.12 27.84
N GLU A 536 5.44 11.74 26.82
CA GLU A 536 6.60 12.63 26.98
C GLU A 536 6.37 13.72 28.03
N THR A 537 5.13 14.20 28.19
CA THR A 537 4.80 15.29 29.12
C THR A 537 3.83 14.89 30.23
N LEU A 538 2.96 13.91 30.00
CA LEU A 538 1.96 13.43 30.96
C LEU A 538 1.96 11.89 31.07
N PRO A 539 3.04 11.26 31.56
CA PRO A 539 3.19 9.81 31.52
C PRO A 539 2.31 9.06 32.53
N ALA A 540 1.86 9.73 33.61
CA ALA A 540 1.15 9.06 34.69
C ALA A 540 -0.22 8.52 34.24
N GLU A 541 -0.59 7.31 34.65
CA GLU A 541 -1.88 6.68 34.28
C GLU A 541 -3.11 7.59 34.49
N PRO A 542 -3.24 8.35 35.59
CA PRO A 542 -4.39 9.25 35.77
C PRO A 542 -4.52 10.31 34.67
N ALA A 543 -3.42 10.66 33.98
CA ALA A 543 -3.46 11.61 32.86
C ALA A 543 -4.26 11.09 31.66
N LYS A 544 -4.41 9.76 31.51
CA LYS A 544 -5.23 9.14 30.46
C LYS A 544 -6.73 9.30 30.67
N THR A 545 -7.13 9.87 31.81
CA THR A 545 -8.51 10.27 32.14
C THR A 545 -8.62 11.78 32.35
N ALA A 546 -7.55 12.54 32.09
CA ALA A 546 -7.54 13.97 32.32
C ALA A 546 -8.31 14.72 31.23
N HIS A 547 -9.16 15.67 31.64
CA HIS A 547 -9.90 16.54 30.71
C HIS A 547 -9.03 17.69 30.15
N PHE A 548 -7.78 17.40 29.83
CA PHE A 548 -6.80 18.33 29.26
C PHE A 548 -5.53 17.59 28.82
N CYS A 549 -4.73 18.22 27.96
CA CYS A 549 -3.33 17.84 27.70
C CYS A 549 -2.36 18.93 28.20
N SER A 550 -1.06 18.66 28.08
CA SER A 550 0.01 19.59 28.50
C SER A 550 -0.02 20.94 27.77
N MET A 551 -0.56 21.01 26.55
CA MET A 551 -0.65 22.25 25.77
C MET A 551 -1.52 23.33 26.43
N CYS A 552 -2.66 22.96 27.01
CA CYS A 552 -3.59 23.92 27.62
C CYS A 552 -3.64 23.82 29.14
N GLY A 553 -3.26 22.67 29.70
CA GLY A 553 -3.41 22.38 31.12
C GLY A 553 -4.87 22.35 31.59
N PRO A 554 -5.11 22.11 32.88
CA PRO A 554 -6.44 21.81 33.43
C PRO A 554 -7.45 22.96 33.38
N LYS A 555 -6.98 24.20 33.20
CA LYS A 555 -7.79 25.42 33.28
C LYS A 555 -8.23 25.96 31.92
N PHE A 556 -7.45 25.71 30.87
CA PHE A 556 -7.62 26.39 29.58
C PHE A 556 -7.92 25.44 28.43
N CYS A 557 -8.20 24.17 28.71
CA CYS A 557 -8.61 23.23 27.68
C CYS A 557 -9.98 23.66 27.10
N SER A 558 -9.98 24.02 25.82
CA SER A 558 -11.17 24.50 25.09
C SER A 558 -12.28 23.44 25.04
N MET A 559 -11.93 22.17 24.85
CA MET A 559 -12.90 21.06 24.82
C MET A 559 -13.58 20.88 26.17
N LYS A 560 -12.85 20.96 27.28
CA LYS A 560 -13.40 20.90 28.64
C LYS A 560 -14.37 22.04 28.91
N ILE A 561 -13.98 23.27 28.54
CA ILE A 561 -14.85 24.45 28.66
C ILE A 561 -16.13 24.26 27.84
N SER A 562 -16.02 23.75 26.61
CA SER A 562 -17.16 23.50 25.73
C SER A 562 -18.08 22.41 26.26
N GLN A 563 -17.52 21.34 26.84
CA GLN A 563 -18.27 20.29 27.53
C GLN A 563 -19.07 20.88 28.69
N SER A 564 -18.44 21.68 29.56
CA SER A 564 -19.13 22.35 30.67
C SER A 564 -20.24 23.30 30.20
N ILE A 565 -20.05 24.02 29.09
CA ILE A 565 -21.11 24.85 28.48
C ILE A 565 -22.26 23.98 28.00
N THR A 566 -21.97 22.85 27.34
CA THR A 566 -22.99 21.93 26.83
C THR A 566 -23.75 21.24 27.95
N GLU A 567 -23.08 20.85 29.03
CA GLU A 567 -23.73 20.28 30.22
C GLU A 567 -24.61 21.31 30.96
N GLN A 568 -24.14 22.57 31.02
CA GLN A 568 -24.83 23.63 31.75
C GLN A 568 -25.98 24.26 30.94
N PHE A 569 -25.87 24.32 29.61
CA PHE A 569 -26.78 25.07 28.73
C PHE A 569 -27.30 24.28 27.53
N GLY A 570 -26.75 23.11 27.23
CA GLY A 570 -27.17 22.23 26.13
C GLY A 570 -28.30 21.28 26.55
N GLY A 571 -29.29 21.11 25.68
CA GLY A 571 -30.45 20.24 25.90
C GLY A 571 -31.66 20.68 25.08
N THR A 572 -32.76 19.90 25.12
CA THR A 572 -34.03 20.17 24.41
C THR A 572 -34.67 21.53 24.72
N ALA A 573 -34.23 22.22 25.77
CA ALA A 573 -34.61 23.61 26.06
C ALA A 573 -34.04 24.63 25.05
N ALA A 574 -32.88 24.36 24.44
CA ALA A 574 -32.23 25.27 23.48
C ALA A 574 -32.80 25.14 22.06
N ALA A 575 -33.27 23.95 21.67
CA ALA A 575 -33.85 23.70 20.35
C ALA A 575 -35.27 24.28 20.15
N GLY A 576 -35.88 24.80 21.21
CA GLY A 576 -37.19 25.48 21.21
C GLY A 576 -37.17 26.90 21.77
N ALA A 577 -35.99 27.44 22.10
CA ALA A 577 -35.85 28.79 22.63
C ALA A 577 -36.07 29.83 21.52
N THR A 578 -36.93 30.80 21.79
CA THR A 578 -37.18 31.94 20.90
C THR A 578 -35.96 32.86 20.85
N ALA A 579 -35.84 33.66 19.79
CA ALA A 579 -34.74 34.61 19.64
C ALA A 579 -34.65 35.61 20.82
N GLU A 580 -35.78 35.93 21.47
CA GLU A 580 -35.83 36.77 22.66
C GLU A 580 -35.23 36.09 23.90
N GLU A 581 -35.53 34.82 24.14
CA GLU A 581 -34.97 34.06 25.27
C GLU A 581 -33.45 33.89 25.16
N VAL A 582 -32.94 33.68 23.94
CA VAL A 582 -31.49 33.65 23.66
C VAL A 582 -30.86 35.01 23.90
N ALA A 583 -31.49 36.09 23.42
CA ALA A 583 -30.99 37.45 23.61
C ALA A 583 -30.95 37.86 25.10
N GLU A 584 -31.97 37.50 25.87
CA GLU A 584 -32.04 37.79 27.30
C GLU A 584 -31.03 36.95 28.10
N GLY A 585 -30.86 35.67 27.75
CA GLY A 585 -29.81 34.81 28.31
C GLY A 585 -28.41 35.33 28.03
N MET A 586 -28.12 35.77 26.80
CA MET A 586 -26.84 36.38 26.42
C MET A 586 -26.59 37.73 27.12
N LEU A 587 -27.63 38.54 27.32
CA LEU A 587 -27.54 39.78 28.08
C LEU A 587 -27.21 39.51 29.55
N GLN A 588 -27.83 38.49 30.14
CA GLN A 588 -27.53 38.07 31.50
C GLN A 588 -26.10 37.56 31.64
N LYS A 589 -25.62 36.75 30.70
CA LYS A 589 -24.22 36.29 30.66
C LYS A 589 -23.22 37.44 30.47
N SER A 590 -23.57 38.44 29.67
CA SER A 590 -22.75 39.64 29.51
C SER A 590 -22.63 40.43 30.82
N LYS A 591 -23.71 40.51 31.60
CA LYS A 591 -23.69 41.11 32.95
C LYS A 591 -22.85 40.29 33.92
N GLU A 592 -22.96 38.97 33.92
CA GLU A 592 -22.13 38.07 34.72
C GLU A 592 -20.65 38.22 34.37
N PHE A 593 -20.32 38.24 33.08
CA PHE A 593 -18.97 38.46 32.59
C PHE A 593 -18.38 39.81 33.04
N ALA A 594 -19.17 40.87 32.96
CA ALA A 594 -18.78 42.18 33.46
C ALA A 594 -18.60 42.20 34.97
N ALA A 595 -19.49 41.54 35.73
CA ALA A 595 -19.40 41.41 37.18
C ALA A 595 -18.17 40.61 37.62
N SER A 596 -17.75 39.61 36.82
CA SER A 596 -16.48 38.90 36.97
C SER A 596 -15.23 39.72 36.58
N GLY A 597 -15.38 41.02 36.33
CA GLY A 597 -14.27 41.92 36.04
C GLY A 597 -13.84 41.96 34.58
N ASN A 598 -14.72 41.58 33.63
CA ASN A 598 -14.44 41.50 32.20
C ASN A 598 -13.23 40.62 31.86
N ARG A 599 -12.93 39.64 32.72
CA ARG A 599 -11.85 38.70 32.51
C ARG A 599 -12.44 37.44 31.93
N VAL A 600 -11.95 37.04 30.76
CA VAL A 600 -12.19 35.69 30.21
C VAL A 600 -11.72 34.62 31.20
N TYR A 601 -10.75 34.97 32.05
CA TYR A 601 -10.16 34.07 33.04
C TYR A 601 -10.27 34.68 34.44
N LEU A 602 -11.17 34.12 35.24
CA LEU A 602 -11.31 34.44 36.66
C LEU A 602 -10.13 33.83 37.45
N PRO A 603 -9.51 34.56 38.40
CA PRO A 603 -8.53 33.97 39.31
C PRO A 603 -9.21 32.90 40.16
N LEU A 604 -8.50 31.79 40.41
CA LEU A 604 -9.00 30.77 41.33
C LEU A 604 -9.16 31.39 42.71
N ALA A 605 -10.29 31.10 43.38
CA ALA A 605 -10.36 31.28 44.82
C ALA A 605 -9.29 30.40 45.47
N ASP A 606 -8.58 30.96 46.45
CA ASP A 606 -7.49 30.31 47.19
C ASP A 606 -7.90 28.99 47.86
#